data_AF-A0A848TE53-F1
#
_entry.id   AF-A0A848TE53-F1
#
_cell.length_a   1.000
_cell.length_b   1.000
_cell.length_c   1.000
_cell.angle_alpha   90.00
_cell.angle_beta   90.00
_cell.angle_gamma   90.00
#
_symmetry.space_group_name_H-M   'P 1'
#
loop_
_entity.id
_entity.type
_entity.pdbx_description
1 polymer ?
#
loop_
_entity_poly.entity_id
_entity_poly.type
_entity_poly.pdbx_seq_one_letter_code
_entity_poly.pdbx_strand_id
1 'polypeptide(L)'
;MIRTPLRPLATVLAARSEGENPDAIERENLRARHEADRDAARQRAEGRLLVLGIAFLCAFAMVGLKMSLLAASDPAEPRAAASGAQIVAARADITDRNGRILATNLTTHSLYAQPPQMIDPVRA
;
A
#
# COMPACT_ATOMS: atom_id res chain seq x y z
N MET A 1 -27.97 -3.20 -25.51
CA MET A 1 -27.64 -4.42 -26.30
C MET A 1 -28.75 -5.43 -26.11
N ILE A 2 -29.30 -5.95 -27.21
CA ILE A 2 -30.32 -7.00 -27.17
C ILE A 2 -29.56 -8.33 -27.03
N ARG A 3 -29.83 -9.08 -25.95
CA ARG A 3 -29.24 -10.41 -25.77
C ARG A 3 -29.84 -11.36 -26.81
N THR A 4 -29.00 -12.07 -27.55
CA THR A 4 -29.45 -13.09 -28.49
C THR A 4 -30.27 -14.14 -27.73
N PRO A 5 -31.56 -14.37 -28.04
CA PRO A 5 -32.37 -15.39 -27.36
C PRO A 5 -31.80 -16.78 -27.63
N LEU A 6 -31.96 -17.72 -26.69
CA LEU A 6 -31.48 -19.10 -26.84
C LEU A 6 -32.13 -19.83 -28.03
N ARG A 7 -33.35 -19.43 -28.36
CA ARG A 7 -34.17 -19.94 -29.45
C ARG A 7 -34.71 -18.78 -30.28
N PRO A 8 -33.93 -18.22 -31.22
CA PRO A 8 -34.43 -17.18 -32.11
C PRO A 8 -35.56 -17.75 -32.96
N LEU A 9 -36.72 -17.08 -32.96
CA LEU A 9 -37.93 -17.58 -33.62
C LEU A 9 -37.70 -17.86 -35.11
N ALA A 10 -36.99 -16.98 -35.81
CA ALA A 10 -36.68 -17.14 -37.23
C ALA A 10 -35.89 -18.44 -37.50
N THR A 11 -34.86 -18.71 -36.71
CA THR A 11 -33.99 -19.88 -36.87
C THR A 11 -34.71 -21.18 -36.47
N VAL A 12 -35.52 -21.15 -35.41
CA VAL A 12 -36.31 -22.32 -34.98
C VAL A 12 -37.39 -22.68 -35.99
N LEU A 13 -38.05 -21.67 -36.60
CA LEU A 13 -39.07 -21.90 -37.62
C LEU A 13 -38.47 -22.50 -38.90
N ALA A 14 -37.31 -22.01 -39.33
CA ALA A 14 -36.57 -22.56 -40.47
C ALA A 14 -36.14 -24.02 -40.23
N ALA A 15 -35.49 -24.31 -39.09
CA ALA A 15 -35.07 -25.66 -38.72
C ALA A 15 -36.26 -26.65 -38.66
N ARG A 16 -37.41 -26.21 -38.13
CA ARG A 16 -38.63 -27.05 -38.13
C ARG A 16 -39.19 -27.30 -39.52
N SER A 17 -39.12 -26.32 -40.43
CA SER A 17 -39.57 -26.48 -41.82
C SER A 17 -38.71 -27.46 -42.62
N GLU A 18 -37.43 -27.59 -42.25
CA GLU A 18 -36.47 -28.52 -42.85
C GLU A 18 -36.46 -29.90 -42.14
N GLY A 19 -37.24 -30.06 -41.07
CA GLY A 19 -37.31 -31.31 -40.29
C GLY A 19 -36.17 -31.52 -39.29
N GLU A 20 -35.36 -30.49 -39.04
CA GLU A 20 -34.25 -30.52 -38.09
C GLU A 20 -34.71 -30.30 -36.64
N ASN A 21 -33.93 -30.80 -35.67
CA ASN A 21 -34.22 -30.62 -34.25
C ASN A 21 -33.75 -29.25 -33.72
N PRO A 22 -34.66 -28.35 -33.28
CA PRO A 22 -34.31 -27.03 -32.74
C PRO A 22 -33.53 -27.04 -31.42
N ASP A 23 -33.44 -28.19 -30.73
CA ASP A 23 -32.61 -28.36 -29.52
C ASP A 23 -31.11 -28.23 -29.84
N ALA A 24 -30.71 -28.42 -31.10
CA ALA A 24 -29.33 -28.16 -31.53
C ALA A 24 -28.96 -26.67 -31.40
N ILE A 25 -29.86 -25.78 -31.87
CA ILE A 25 -29.70 -24.32 -31.82
C ILE A 25 -29.58 -23.82 -30.38
N GLU A 26 -30.40 -24.35 -29.48
CA GLU A 26 -30.36 -23.99 -28.07
C GLU A 26 -29.05 -24.41 -27.40
N ARG A 27 -28.59 -25.65 -27.66
CA ARG A 27 -27.32 -26.16 -27.13
C ARG A 27 -26.13 -25.35 -27.62
N GLU A 28 -26.12 -24.94 -28.88
CA GLU A 28 -25.06 -24.09 -29.45
C GLU A 28 -25.05 -22.70 -28.79
N ASN A 29 -26.22 -22.05 -28.69
CA ASN A 29 -26.32 -20.74 -28.04
C ASN A 29 -25.94 -20.78 -26.55
N LEU A 30 -26.29 -21.86 -25.84
CA LEU A 30 -25.86 -22.06 -24.45
C LEU A 30 -24.34 -22.23 -24.34
N ARG A 31 -23.72 -23.02 -25.24
CA ARG A 31 -22.26 -23.20 -25.28
C ARG A 31 -21.55 -21.87 -25.55
N ALA A 32 -21.96 -21.14 -26.57
CA ALA A 32 -21.38 -19.84 -26.91
C ALA A 32 -21.49 -18.82 -25.77
N ARG A 33 -22.62 -18.82 -25.03
CA ARG A 33 -22.78 -17.98 -23.84
C ARG A 33 -21.83 -18.37 -22.71
N HIS A 34 -21.72 -19.66 -22.41
CA HIS A 34 -20.81 -20.13 -21.38
C HIS A 34 -19.34 -19.85 -21.72
N GLU A 35 -18.95 -19.95 -22.99
CA GLU A 35 -17.62 -19.57 -23.46
C GLU A 35 -17.38 -18.07 -23.26
N ALA A 36 -18.31 -17.22 -23.69
CA ALA A 36 -18.22 -15.77 -23.49
C ALA A 36 -18.13 -15.38 -22.00
N ASP A 37 -18.93 -16.02 -21.14
CA ASP A 37 -18.90 -15.78 -19.70
C ASP A 37 -17.56 -16.21 -19.06
N ARG A 38 -17.01 -17.35 -19.49
CA ARG A 38 -15.68 -17.81 -19.06
C ARG A 38 -14.58 -16.86 -19.50
N ASP A 39 -14.60 -16.41 -20.75
CA ASP A 39 -13.61 -15.48 -21.29
C ASP A 39 -13.65 -14.13 -20.56
N ALA A 40 -14.85 -13.61 -20.31
CA ALA A 40 -15.03 -12.38 -19.53
C ALA A 40 -14.55 -12.53 -18.08
N ALA A 41 -14.79 -13.69 -17.45
CA ALA A 41 -14.27 -13.97 -16.11
C ALA A 41 -12.74 -14.06 -16.10
N ARG A 42 -12.16 -14.71 -17.12
CA ARG A 42 -10.71 -14.86 -17.29
C ARG A 42 -10.02 -13.51 -17.50
N GLN A 43 -10.51 -12.67 -18.41
CA GLN A 43 -9.96 -11.33 -18.64
C GLN A 43 -9.97 -10.47 -17.37
N ARG A 44 -11.05 -10.53 -16.58
CA ARG A 44 -11.11 -9.82 -15.29
C ARG A 44 -10.08 -10.34 -14.29
N ALA A 45 -9.90 -11.66 -14.21
CA ALA A 45 -8.91 -12.27 -13.32
C ALA A 45 -7.48 -11.90 -13.73
N GLU A 46 -7.15 -12.05 -15.02
CA GLU A 46 -5.85 -11.67 -15.58
C GLU A 46 -5.55 -10.17 -15.39
N GLY A 47 -6.54 -9.30 -15.64
CA GLY A 47 -6.42 -7.86 -15.40
C GLY A 47 -6.14 -7.51 -13.93
N ARG A 48 -6.80 -8.17 -12.97
CA ARG A 48 -6.54 -7.97 -11.54
C ARG A 48 -5.12 -8.39 -11.15
N LEU A 49 -4.65 -9.51 -11.68
CA LEU A 49 -3.28 -9.99 -11.42
C LEU A 49 -2.24 -9.04 -12.02
N LEU A 50 -2.48 -8.53 -13.23
CA LEU A 50 -1.61 -7.53 -13.86
C LEU A 50 -1.52 -6.25 -13.01
N VAL A 51 -2.66 -5.71 -12.58
CA VAL A 51 -2.70 -4.50 -11.74
C VAL A 51 -1.96 -4.73 -10.42
N LEU A 52 -2.16 -5.88 -9.78
CA LEU A 52 -1.45 -6.23 -8.55
C LEU A 52 0.07 -6.31 -8.77
N GLY A 53 0.49 -6.96 -9.85
CA GLY A 53 1.90 -7.07 -10.23
C GLY A 53 2.55 -5.70 -10.46
N ILE A 54 1.89 -4.82 -11.21
CA ILE A 54 2.37 -3.45 -11.45
C ILE A 54 2.45 -2.66 -10.13
N ALA A 55 1.45 -2.77 -9.25
CA ALA A 55 1.44 -2.07 -7.97
C ALA A 55 2.64 -2.45 -7.09
N PHE A 56 2.92 -3.76 -6.97
CA PHE A 56 4.10 -4.23 -6.22
C PHE A 56 5.41 -3.80 -6.87
N LEU A 57 5.52 -3.88 -8.20
CA LEU A 57 6.70 -3.44 -8.93
C LEU A 57 6.97 -1.94 -8.67
N CYS A 58 5.94 -1.09 -8.73
CA CYS A 58 6.07 0.34 -8.41
C CYS A 58 6.47 0.57 -6.95
N ALA A 59 5.87 -0.16 -5.99
CA ALA A 59 6.21 -0.03 -4.58
C ALA A 59 7.68 -0.39 -4.31
N PHE A 60 8.16 -1.52 -4.83
CA PHE A 60 9.56 -1.94 -4.68
C PHE A 60 10.52 -1.02 -5.43
N ALA A 61 10.16 -0.54 -6.62
CA ALA A 61 10.95 0.46 -7.34
C ALA A 61 11.12 1.75 -6.52
N MET A 62 10.06 2.21 -5.85
CA MET A 62 10.11 3.41 -5.00
C MET A 62 11.02 3.21 -3.78
N VAL A 63 10.95 2.05 -3.12
CA VAL A 63 11.86 1.70 -2.01
C VAL A 63 13.31 1.64 -2.51
N GLY A 64 13.55 0.96 -3.64
CA GLY A 64 14.87 0.86 -4.26
C GLY A 64 15.44 2.23 -4.61
N LEU A 65 14.63 3.11 -5.21
CA LEU A 65 15.02 4.49 -5.52
C LEU A 65 15.37 5.27 -4.25
N LYS A 66 14.54 5.20 -3.20
CA LYS A 66 14.81 5.87 -1.92
C LYS A 66 16.11 5.40 -1.27
N MET A 67 16.34 4.09 -1.24
CA MET A 67 17.56 3.52 -0.67
C MET A 67 18.79 3.81 -1.55
N SER A 68 18.65 3.81 -2.87
CA SER A 68 19.73 4.19 -3.79
C SER A 68 20.14 5.66 -3.60
N LEU A 69 19.18 6.57 -3.45
CA LEU A 69 19.45 7.98 -3.14
C LEU A 69 20.14 8.13 -1.78
N LEU A 70 19.70 7.39 -0.76
CA LEU A 70 20.33 7.41 0.56
C LEU A 70 21.77 6.86 0.51
N ALA A 71 21.99 5.77 -0.23
CA ALA A 71 23.31 5.17 -0.38
C ALA A 71 24.30 6.06 -1.16
N ALA A 72 23.79 6.88 -2.09
CA ALA A 72 24.58 7.85 -2.84
C ALA A 72 24.80 9.17 -2.09
N SER A 73 24.08 9.41 -1.00
CA SER A 73 24.24 10.63 -0.20
C SER A 73 25.43 10.54 0.73
N ASP A 74 26.04 11.69 1.05
CA ASP A 74 27.15 11.74 1.99
C ASP A 74 26.75 11.14 3.34
N PRO A 75 27.60 10.29 3.94
CA PRO A 75 27.32 9.69 5.24
C PRO A 75 27.30 10.77 6.32
N ALA A 76 26.10 11.23 6.66
CA ALA A 76 25.89 12.02 7.86
C ALA A 76 25.90 11.07 9.06
N GLU A 77 26.68 11.39 10.10
CA GLU A 77 26.56 10.69 11.38
C GLU A 77 25.08 10.65 11.78
N PRO A 78 24.54 9.49 12.18
CA PRO A 78 23.23 9.42 12.77
C PRO A 78 23.26 10.27 14.04
N ARG A 79 22.94 11.56 13.93
CA ARG A 79 22.35 12.29 15.05
C ARG A 79 21.09 11.51 15.32
N ALA A 80 21.19 10.58 16.26
CA ALA A 80 20.06 9.80 16.70
C ALA A 80 18.89 10.78 16.74
N ALA A 81 17.84 10.51 15.97
CA ALA A 81 16.55 11.07 16.29
C ALA A 81 16.21 10.44 17.63
N ALA A 82 16.82 10.98 18.69
CA ALA A 82 16.47 10.66 20.03
C ALA A 82 15.03 11.12 20.12
N SER A 83 14.12 10.17 19.95
CA SER A 83 12.88 10.19 20.70
C SER A 83 13.14 9.99 22.20
N GLY A 84 14.40 10.09 22.65
CA GLY A 84 14.79 10.34 24.02
C GLY A 84 14.26 11.72 24.41
N ALA A 85 13.05 11.69 24.95
CA ALA A 85 12.34 12.75 25.65
C ALA A 85 12.75 14.15 25.19
N GLN A 86 11.88 14.82 24.41
CA GLN A 86 11.72 16.24 24.70
C GLN A 86 11.50 16.30 26.20
N ILE A 87 12.49 16.75 26.97
CA ILE A 87 12.29 17.00 28.38
C ILE A 87 11.30 18.15 28.40
N VAL A 88 10.02 17.79 28.44
CA VAL A 88 8.88 18.65 28.74
C VAL A 88 8.97 19.02 30.22
N ALA A 89 10.10 19.62 30.61
CA ALA A 89 10.26 20.27 31.90
C ALA A 89 10.41 21.78 31.70
N ALA A 90 9.69 22.34 30.72
CA ALA A 90 9.41 23.77 30.70
C ALA A 90 8.29 24.05 31.72
N ARG A 91 8.60 23.90 33.00
CA ARG A 91 7.75 24.43 34.07
C ARG A 91 7.67 25.95 33.90
N ALA A 92 6.48 26.54 33.93
CA ALA A 92 6.35 27.99 33.83
C ALA A 92 7.03 28.72 35.00
N ASP A 93 7.49 29.94 34.75
CA ASP A 93 8.03 30.81 35.80
C ASP A 93 6.95 31.13 36.84
N ILE A 94 7.32 31.12 38.12
CA ILE A 94 6.46 31.67 39.18
C ILE A 94 6.72 33.16 39.24
N THR A 95 5.64 33.95 39.15
CA THR A 95 5.70 35.40 39.30
C THR A 95 4.84 35.90 40.46
N ASP A 96 5.22 37.02 41.06
CA ASP A 96 4.40 37.76 42.04
C ASP A 96 3.30 38.58 41.33
N ARG A 97 2.37 39.19 42.09
CA ARG A 97 1.30 40.09 41.60
C ARG A 97 1.78 41.25 40.73
N ASN A 98 3.04 41.64 40.87
CA ASN A 98 3.67 42.70 40.06
C ASN A 98 4.43 42.16 38.84
N GLY A 99 4.31 40.86 38.53
CA GLY A 99 4.97 40.21 37.38
C GLY A 99 6.46 39.92 37.58
N ARG A 100 7.00 40.05 38.80
CA ARG A 100 8.42 39.77 39.09
C ARG A 100 8.66 38.27 39.26
N ILE A 101 9.74 37.75 38.70
CA ILE A 101 10.10 36.32 38.75
C ILE A 101 10.56 35.95 40.17
N LEU A 102 9.95 34.90 40.73
CA LEU A 102 10.31 34.29 42.03
C LEU A 102 11.01 32.94 41.86
N ALA A 103 10.68 32.19 40.81
CA ALA A 103 11.35 30.94 40.47
C ALA A 103 11.28 30.70 38.96
N THR A 104 12.42 30.33 38.36
CA THR A 104 12.56 30.02 36.94
C THR A 104 13.42 28.78 36.76
N ASN A 105 13.33 28.11 35.61
CA ASN A 105 14.20 26.99 35.29
C ASN A 105 15.50 27.52 34.68
N LEU A 106 16.63 26.95 35.12
CA LEU A 106 17.93 27.21 34.52
C LEU A 106 18.33 26.02 33.64
N THR A 107 18.87 26.31 32.47
CA THR A 107 19.45 25.29 31.60
C THR A 107 20.76 24.82 32.20
N THR A 108 20.76 23.59 32.72
CA THR A 108 21.96 22.93 33.26
C THR A 108 22.31 21.74 32.38
N HIS A 109 23.57 21.69 31.94
CA HIS A 109 24.09 20.53 31.22
C HIS A 109 24.77 19.58 32.18
N SER A 110 24.39 18.29 32.15
CA SER A 110 25.07 17.22 32.86
C SER A 110 25.63 16.23 31.86
N LEU A 111 26.92 15.90 31.98
CA LEU A 111 27.54 14.85 31.20
C LEU A 111 27.42 13.54 31.98
N TYR A 112 26.94 12.50 31.30
CA TYR A 112 26.90 11.14 31.81
C TYR A 112 27.63 10.24 30.82
N ALA A 113 28.48 9.36 31.35
CA ALA A 113 29.17 8.35 30.57
C ALA A 113 28.81 6.97 31.12
N GLN A 114 28.74 5.98 30.23
CA GLN A 114 28.56 4.58 30.60
C GLN A 114 29.88 3.84 30.31
N PRO A 115 30.76 3.66 31.32
CA PRO A 115 32.10 3.11 31.12
C PRO A 115 32.15 1.80 30.31
N PRO A 116 31.23 0.82 30.51
CA PRO A 116 31.24 -0.42 29.72
C PRO A 116 31.02 -0.25 28.20
N GLN A 117 30.52 0.90 27.75
CA GLN A 117 30.28 1.21 26.34
C GLN A 117 31.37 2.10 25.73
N MET A 118 32.36 2.50 26.52
CA MET A 118 33.49 3.28 26.04
C MET A 118 34.48 2.39 25.28
N ILE A 119 35.22 2.98 24.34
CA ILE A 119 36.18 2.26 23.49
C ILE A 119 37.29 1.59 24.32
N ASP A 120 37.66 2.21 25.46
CA ASP A 120 38.55 1.63 26.46
C ASP A 120 37.87 1.63 27.84
N PRO A 121 37.11 0.57 28.18
CA PRO A 121 36.32 0.52 29.40
C PRO A 121 37.18 0.29 30.66
N VAL A 122 38.42 -0.18 30.51
CA VAL A 122 39.32 -0.47 31.65
C VAL A 122 40.04 0.79 32.14
N ARG A 123 40.15 1.81 31.29
CA ARG A 123 40.75 3.13 31.61
C ARG A 123 39.75 4.29 31.61
N ALA A 124 38.46 3.99 31.51
CA ALA A 124 37.35 4.95 31.49
C ALA A 124 37.12 5.63 32.85
#